data_AF-G7KE36-F1
#
_entry.id   AF-G7KE36-F1
#
_cell.length_a   1.000
_cell.length_b   1.000
_cell.length_c   1.000
_cell.angle_alpha   90.00
_cell.angle_beta   90.00
_cell.angle_gamma   90.00
#
_symmetry.space_group_name_H-M   'P 1'
#
loop_
_entity.id
_entity.type
_entity.pdbx_description
1 polymer ?
#
loop_
_entity_poly.entity_id
_entity_poly.type
_entity_poly.pdbx_seq_one_letter_code
_entity_poly.pdbx_strand_id
1 'polypeptide(L)'
;MADLWATIITGSNDGSCVIWDFETRGIAKELRDNECSSPMTSICWSKCVNRILVSAADKSLLLWDVMNGKVIKRKVLQKNPMQACLYSDSNLPYK
;
A
#
# COMPACT_ATOMS: atom_id res chain seq x y z
N MET A 1 -8.57 -10.11 -22.26
CA MET A 1 -8.00 -8.77 -22.05
C MET A 1 -8.78 -8.21 -20.87
N ALA A 2 -8.27 -8.37 -19.65
CA ALA A 2 -9.01 -7.95 -18.47
C ALA A 2 -8.95 -6.42 -18.41
N ASP A 3 -10.11 -5.78 -18.56
CA ASP A 3 -10.24 -4.34 -18.45
C ASP A 3 -9.72 -3.87 -17.08
N LEU A 4 -9.06 -2.72 -17.09
CA LEU A 4 -8.32 -2.10 -15.99
C LEU A 4 -9.25 -1.33 -15.04
N TRP A 5 -10.32 -1.92 -14.54
CA TRP A 5 -11.37 -1.14 -13.90
C TRP A 5 -11.23 -1.05 -12.38
N ALA A 6 -10.54 0.04 -12.01
CA ALA A 6 -10.78 0.84 -10.81
C ALA A 6 -10.69 0.14 -9.45
N THR A 7 -9.57 -0.51 -9.12
CA THR A 7 -9.28 -0.78 -7.71
C THR A 7 -8.82 0.50 -7.02
N ILE A 8 -9.53 0.93 -5.97
CA ILE A 8 -9.17 2.11 -5.17
C ILE A 8 -8.59 1.66 -3.84
N ILE A 9 -7.53 2.33 -3.40
CA ILE A 9 -6.98 2.14 -2.06
C ILE A 9 -7.18 3.41 -1.27
N THR A 10 -7.76 3.28 -0.09
CA THR A 10 -7.96 4.37 0.86
C THR A 10 -7.22 4.07 2.15
N GLY A 11 -6.49 5.05 2.67
CA GLY A 11 -5.85 4.98 3.99
C GLY A 11 -6.72 5.66 5.02
N SER A 12 -6.77 5.08 6.22
CA SER A 12 -7.56 5.58 7.33
C SER A 12 -6.67 6.23 8.40
N ASN A 13 -7.29 7.02 9.27
CA ASN A 13 -6.64 7.62 10.43
C ASN A 13 -6.34 6.60 11.54
N ASP A 14 -6.95 5.42 11.50
CA ASP A 14 -6.73 4.34 12.48
C ASP A 14 -5.58 3.37 12.10
N GLY A 15 -4.85 3.69 11.03
CA GLY A 15 -3.75 2.86 10.52
C GLY A 15 -4.19 1.70 9.63
N SER A 16 -5.48 1.60 9.29
CA SER A 16 -5.96 0.65 8.29
C SER A 16 -5.86 1.21 6.86
N CYS A 17 -5.80 0.30 5.88
CA CYS A 17 -5.99 0.61 4.46
C CYS A 17 -7.07 -0.32 3.90
N VAL A 18 -8.01 0.24 3.15
CA VAL A 18 -9.10 -0.53 2.51
C VAL A 18 -8.89 -0.51 1.02
N ILE A 19 -8.99 -1.69 0.41
CA ILE A 19 -8.91 -1.92 -1.02
C ILE A 19 -10.33 -2.22 -1.50
N TRP A 20 -10.80 -1.38 -2.40
CA TRP A 20 -12.13 -1.46 -2.99
C TRP A 20 -12.03 -1.98 -4.40
N ASP A 21 -12.81 -3.00 -4.70
CA ASP A 21 -12.98 -3.49 -6.05
C ASP A 21 -14.37 -3.11 -6.54
N PHE A 22 -14.40 -2.22 -7.53
CA PHE A 22 -15.64 -1.74 -8.12
C PHE A 22 -16.25 -2.77 -9.08
N GLU A 23 -15.52 -3.82 -9.46
CA GLU A 23 -16.03 -4.97 -10.19
C GLU A 23 -16.96 -5.82 -9.37
N THR A 24 -16.50 -6.18 -8.20
CA THR A 24 -17.31 -6.90 -7.24
C THR A 24 -18.22 -5.98 -6.41
N ARG A 25 -18.20 -4.66 -6.68
CA ARG A 25 -18.95 -3.60 -5.97
C ARG A 25 -18.78 -3.67 -4.45
N GLY A 26 -17.56 -3.94 -3.99
CA GLY A 26 -17.33 -4.24 -2.58
C GLY A 26 -15.92 -3.98 -2.09
N ILE A 27 -15.72 -4.27 -0.80
CA ILE A 27 -14.41 -4.29 -0.17
C ILE A 27 -13.71 -5.56 -0.64
N ALA A 28 -12.68 -5.40 -1.47
CA ALA A 28 -11.83 -6.50 -1.89
C ALA A 28 -10.94 -6.97 -0.73
N LYS A 29 -10.41 -6.02 0.05
CA LYS A 29 -9.53 -6.33 1.18
C LYS A 29 -9.40 -5.21 2.18
N GLU A 30 -9.22 -5.56 3.45
CA GLU A 30 -8.77 -4.65 4.50
C GLU A 30 -7.35 -5.06 4.93
N LEU A 31 -6.44 -4.10 4.92
CA LEU A 31 -5.05 -4.24 5.35
C LEU A 31 -4.90 -3.49 6.66
N ARG A 32 -4.62 -4.22 7.73
CA ARG A 32 -4.41 -3.66 9.06
C ARG A 32 -3.20 -4.31 9.69
N ASP A 33 -2.29 -3.49 10.18
CA ASP A 33 -1.12 -3.96 10.90
C ASP A 33 -1.36 -3.77 12.40
N ASN A 34 -1.00 -4.77 13.20
CA ASN A 34 -1.23 -4.72 14.64
C ASN A 34 -0.31 -3.73 15.35
N GLU A 35 0.81 -3.34 14.73
CA GLU A 35 1.81 -2.48 15.33
C GLU A 35 1.71 -1.01 14.86
N CYS A 36 1.02 -0.70 13.75
CA CYS A 36 0.80 0.67 13.30
C CYS A 36 -0.67 1.07 13.48
N SER A 37 -0.93 1.95 14.45
CA SER A 37 -2.24 2.59 14.68
C SER A 37 -2.27 4.06 14.27
N SER A 38 -1.22 4.52 13.58
CA SER A 38 -1.04 5.93 13.22
C SER A 38 -1.74 6.27 11.91
N PRO A 39 -2.19 7.53 11.72
CA PRO A 39 -2.84 7.94 10.48
C PRO A 39 -1.97 7.71 9.25
N MET A 40 -2.58 7.14 8.21
CA MET A 40 -1.92 6.94 6.92
C MET A 40 -1.90 8.25 6.14
N THR A 41 -0.71 8.68 5.73
CA THR A 41 -0.48 10.01 5.12
C THR A 41 -0.29 9.96 3.62
N SER A 42 0.19 8.84 3.08
CA SER A 42 0.37 8.66 1.63
C SER A 42 0.35 7.17 1.29
N ILE A 43 -0.22 6.85 0.12
CA ILE A 43 -0.31 5.49 -0.41
C ILE A 43 0.21 5.51 -1.84
N CYS A 44 1.03 4.52 -2.19
CA CYS A 44 1.52 4.30 -3.54
C CYS A 44 1.40 2.82 -3.91
N TRP A 45 0.88 2.53 -5.10
CA TRP A 45 0.69 1.17 -5.59
C TRP A 45 1.67 0.85 -6.72
N SER A 46 2.42 -0.24 -6.58
CA SER A 46 3.10 -0.92 -7.69
C SER A 46 2.18 -1.90 -8.44
N LYS A 47 1.85 -1.57 -9.70
CA LYS A 47 1.01 -2.40 -10.59
C LYS A 47 1.69 -3.71 -11.03
N CYS A 48 3.01 -3.81 -10.96
CA CYS A 48 3.74 -4.97 -11.46
C CYS A 48 3.78 -6.14 -10.46
N VAL A 49 3.72 -5.87 -9.15
CA VAL A 49 4.02 -6.89 -8.12
C VAL A 49 2.92 -7.00 -7.05
N ASN A 50 1.73 -6.38 -7.24
CA ASN A 50 0.65 -6.33 -6.25
C ASN A 50 1.14 -5.90 -4.84
N ARG A 51 1.97 -4.85 -4.81
CA ARG A 51 2.52 -4.28 -3.57
C ARG A 51 2.08 -2.84 -3.41
N ILE A 52 1.84 -2.48 -2.15
CA ILE A 52 1.49 -1.11 -1.77
C ILE A 52 2.54 -0.62 -0.78
N LEU A 53 3.01 0.60 -0.97
CA LEU A 53 3.81 1.32 0.01
C LEU A 53 2.94 2.37 0.66
N VAL A 54 2.92 2.38 1.99
CA VAL A 54 2.15 3.32 2.78
C VAL A 54 3.10 4.05 3.72
N SER A 55 2.94 5.37 3.84
CA SER A 55 3.56 6.15 4.92
C SER A 55 2.54 6.51 5.97
N ALA A 56 2.96 6.47 7.23
CA ALA A 56 2.15 6.86 8.38
C ALA A 56 2.73 8.13 9.05
N ALA A 57 1.89 8.80 9.84
CA ALA A 57 2.23 10.02 10.56
C ALA A 57 3.33 9.80 11.63
N ASP A 58 3.48 8.58 12.14
CA ASP A 58 4.54 8.18 13.08
C ASP A 58 5.93 7.97 12.43
N LYS A 59 6.06 8.36 11.16
CA LYS A 59 7.27 8.18 10.34
C LYS A 59 7.54 6.75 9.89
N SER A 60 6.59 5.84 10.08
CA SER A 60 6.67 4.49 9.55
C SER A 60 6.40 4.47 8.04
N LEU A 61 7.19 3.67 7.34
CA LEU A 61 6.92 3.18 6.00
C LEU A 61 6.58 1.70 6.08
N LEU A 62 5.42 1.32 5.53
CA LEU A 62 4.95 -0.06 5.47
C LEU A 62 4.85 -0.49 4.02
N LEU A 63 5.61 -1.52 3.65
CA LEU A 63 5.47 -2.21 2.37
C LEU A 63 4.58 -3.42 2.57
N TRP A 64 3.43 -3.43 1.90
CA TRP A 64 2.42 -4.46 1.97
C TRP A 64 2.47 -5.39 0.77
N ASP A 65 2.25 -6.68 1.03
CA ASP A 65 1.82 -7.66 0.05
C ASP A 65 0.30 -7.68 0.03
N VAL A 66 -0.31 -7.23 -1.07
CA VAL A 66 -1.77 -7.17 -1.19
C VAL A 66 -2.38 -8.56 -1.24
N MET A 67 -1.72 -9.52 -1.90
CA MET A 67 -2.24 -10.87 -2.07
C MET A 67 -2.27 -11.60 -0.72
N ASN A 68 -1.20 -11.48 0.05
CA ASN A 68 -1.09 -12.13 1.36
C ASN A 68 -1.73 -11.30 2.49
N GLY A 69 -1.97 -10.01 2.28
CA GLY A 69 -2.54 -9.11 3.28
C GLY A 69 -1.61 -8.87 4.47
N LYS A 70 -0.29 -8.91 4.24
CA LYS A 70 0.72 -8.80 5.29
C LYS A 70 1.75 -7.73 4.97
N VAL A 71 2.32 -7.14 6.02
CA VAL A 71 3.47 -6.25 5.91
C VAL A 71 4.69 -7.10 5.57
N ILE A 72 5.30 -6.84 4.40
CA ILE A 72 6.57 -7.44 3.98
C ILE A 72 7.72 -6.77 4.73
N LYS A 73 7.64 -5.44 4.89
CA LYS A 73 8.72 -4.65 5.48
C LYS A 73 8.18 -3.39 6.15
N ARG A 74 8.68 -3.12 7.35
CA ARG A 74 8.49 -1.88 8.09
C ARG A 74 9.81 -1.14 8.19
N LYS A 75 9.79 0.19 8.03
CA LYS A 75 10.94 1.05 8.28
C LYS A 75 10.50 2.38 8.90
N VAL A 76 11.01 2.70 10.07
CA VAL A 76 10.79 4.02 10.69
C VAL A 76 11.86 4.98 10.20
N LEU A 77 11.44 6.13 9.67
CA LEU A 77 12.34 7.16 9.20
C LEU A 77 12.70 8.14 10.33
N GLN A 78 13.96 8.56 10.36
CA GLN A 78 14.45 9.56 11.33
C GLN A 78 13.90 10.97 11.04
N LYS A 79 13.55 11.25 9.78
CA LYS A 79 12.91 12.50 9.31
C LYS A 79 11.45 12.24 8.90
N ASN A 80 10.61 13.27 8.95
CA ASN A 80 9.18 13.15 8.63
C ASN A 80 9.00 12.66 7.18
N PRO A 81 8.19 11.62 6.93
CA PRO A 81 7.85 11.21 5.57
C PRO A 81 6.95 12.28 4.96
N MET A 82 7.39 12.89 3.86
CA MET A 82 6.62 13.91 3.14
C MET A 82 5.77 13.31 2.02
N GLN A 83 6.25 12.26 1.36
CA GLN A 83 5.50 11.51 0.35
C GLN A 83 6.22 10.18 0.08
N ALA A 84 5.48 9.07 0.10
CA ALA A 84 6.02 7.77 -0.28
C ALA A 84 5.67 7.49 -1.74
N CYS A 85 6.68 7.27 -2.58
CA CYS A 85 6.52 6.81 -3.95
C CYS A 85 7.28 5.50 -4.16
N LEU A 86 6.68 4.56 -4.89
CA LEU A 86 7.33 3.36 -5.37
C LEU A 86 7.88 3.65 -6.75
N TYR A 87 9.19 3.53 -6.92
CA TYR A 87 9.78 3.43 -8.25
C TYR A 87 9.71 1.96 -8.67
N SER A 88 8.92 1.65 -9.69
CA SER A 88 9.04 0.38 -10.39
C SER A 88 10.15 0.55 -11.42
N ASP A 89 11.34 0.03 -11.12
CA ASP A 89 12.40 -0.02 -12.12
C ASP A 89 12.01 -1.08 -13.16
N SER A 90 11.59 -0.64 -14.34
CA SER A 90 11.23 -1.52 -15.45
C SER A 90 12.46 -2.13 -16.16
N ASN A 91 13.65 -1.98 -15.60
CA ASN A 91 14.93 -2.33 -16.24
C ASN A 91 15.60 -3.60 -15.73
N LEU A 92 14.89 -4.53 -15.10
CA LEU A 92 15.45 -5.88 -14.91
C LEU A 92 15.26 -6.68 -16.22
N PRO A 93 16.34 -6.98 -16.97
CA PRO A 93 16.22 -7.91 -18.07
C PRO A 93 15.86 -9.28 -17.48
N TYR A 94 14.87 -9.92 -18.07
CA TYR A 94 14.57 -11.32 -17.82
C TYR A 94 15.86 -12.15 -17.81
N LYS A 95 16.13 -12.84 -16.70
CA LYS A 95 17.06 -13.97 -16.63
C LYS A 95 16.40 -15.09 -15.87
#